data_AF-A0A6P1YCS6-F1
#
_entry.id   AF-A0A6P1YCS6-F1
#
_cell.length_a   1.000
_cell.length_b   1.000
_cell.length_c   1.000
_cell.angle_alpha   90.00
_cell.angle_beta   90.00
_cell.angle_gamma   90.00
#
_symmetry.space_group_name_H-M   'P 1'
#
loop_
_entity.id
_entity.type
_entity.pdbx_description
1 polymer ?
#
loop_
_entity_poly.entity_id
_entity_poly.type
_entity_poly.pdbx_seq_one_letter_code
_entity_poly.pdbx_strand_id
1 'polypeptide(L)' 'MKLDENIVEAIRKIEEIKKLTNLLPGLDCGSCGAPSCRALAEDIVRGYGKIEDCIFRD' A
#
# COMPACT_ATOMS: atom_id res chain seq x y z
N MET A 1 -0.58 -14.13 5.81
CA MET A 1 -1.26 -13.20 4.88
C MET A 1 -1.09 -13.72 3.46
N LYS A 2 -2.19 -13.98 2.73
CA LYS A 2 -2.18 -14.42 1.33
C LYS A 2 -2.64 -13.26 0.45
N LEU A 3 -1.83 -12.86 -0.53
CA LEU A 3 -2.13 -11.75 -1.45
C LEU A 3 -2.89 -12.22 -2.69
N ASP A 4 -2.61 -13.43 -3.14
CA ASP A 4 -3.27 -14.08 -4.26
C ASP A 4 -3.15 -15.60 -4.15
N GLU A 5 -3.96 -16.33 -4.90
CA GLU A 5 -3.86 -17.78 -5.05
C GLU A 5 -2.82 -18.18 -6.09
N ASN A 6 -2.63 -17.36 -7.12
CA ASN A 6 -1.60 -17.53 -8.10
C ASN A 6 -0.30 -16.87 -7.61
N ILE A 7 0.79 -17.64 -7.55
CA ILE A 7 2.09 -17.13 -7.08
C ILE A 7 2.63 -15.97 -7.94
N VAL A 8 2.38 -15.99 -9.25
CA VAL A 8 2.79 -14.94 -10.17
C VAL A 8 2.06 -13.63 -9.85
N GLU A 9 0.75 -13.70 -9.62
CA GLU A 9 -0.04 -12.52 -9.22
C GLU A 9 0.33 -12.04 -7.82
N ALA A 10 0.64 -12.95 -6.89
CA ALA A 10 1.12 -12.59 -5.56
C ALA A 10 2.45 -11.81 -5.65
N ILE A 11 3.39 -12.24 -6.49
CA ILE A 11 4.65 -11.53 -6.73
C ILE A 11 4.38 -10.15 -7.35
N ARG A 12 3.50 -10.06 -8.36
CA ARG A 12 3.12 -8.80 -8.99
C ARG A 12 2.55 -7.80 -7.97
N LYS A 13 1.65 -8.27 -7.10
CA LYS A 13 1.08 -7.47 -6.00
C LYS A 13 2.16 -7.00 -5.02
N ILE A 14 3.14 -7.83 -4.69
CA ILE A 14 4.26 -7.43 -3.81
C ILE A 14 5.07 -6.29 -4.45
N GLU A 15 5.35 -6.36 -5.75
CA GLU A 15 6.06 -5.29 -6.44
C GLU A 15 5.25 -3.98 -6.49
N GLU A 16 3.94 -4.08 -6.70
CA GLU A 16 3.04 -2.93 -6.68
C GLU A 16 2.99 -2.26 -5.30
N ILE A 17 2.90 -3.06 -4.22
CA ILE A 17 2.99 -2.56 -2.84
C ILE A 17 4.30 -1.80 -2.63
N LYS A 18 5.44 -2.34 -3.09
CA LYS A 18 6.75 -1.67 -2.97
C LYS A 18 6.78 -0.35 -3.73
N LYS A 19 6.26 -0.32 -4.97
CA LYS A 19 6.18 0.91 -5.78
C LYS A 19 5.35 1.98 -5.07
N LEU A 20 4.15 1.63 -4.60
CA LEU A 20 3.28 2.56 -3.88
C LEU A 20 3.88 3.00 -2.55
N THR A 21 4.54 2.11 -1.81
CA THR A 21 5.24 2.46 -0.56
C THR A 21 6.31 3.53 -0.81
N ASN A 22 7.06 3.42 -1.92
CA ASN A 22 8.08 4.41 -2.30
C ASN A 22 7.51 5.73 -2.82
N LEU A 23 6.25 5.74 -3.29
CA LEU A 23 5.54 6.96 -3.67
C LEU A 23 4.90 7.67 -2.47
N LEU A 24 4.75 6.96 -1.35
CA LEU A 24 4.24 7.54 -0.11
C LEU A 24 5.37 8.24 0.67
N PRO A 25 5.04 9.22 1.53
CA PRO A 25 6.05 10.03 2.24
C PRO A 25 6.97 9.28 3.21
N GLY A 26 6.66 8.02 3.55
CA GLY A 26 7.47 7.21 4.49
C GLY A 26 7.44 7.72 5.93
N LEU A 27 6.43 8.50 6.31
CA LEU A 27 6.31 9.11 7.65
C LEU A 27 5.71 8.19 8.70
N ASP A 28 4.99 7.13 8.28
CA ASP A 28 4.27 6.20 9.15
C ASP A 28 3.40 6.90 10.22
N CYS A 29 2.78 8.03 9.85
CA CYS A 29 2.03 8.91 10.77
C CYS A 29 0.61 8.44 11.12
N GLY A 30 0.05 7.48 10.36
CA GLY A 30 -1.26 6.91 10.62
C GLY A 30 -2.48 7.77 10.26
N SER A 31 -2.31 8.96 9.68
CA SER A 31 -3.44 9.87 9.38
C SER A 31 -4.45 9.32 8.35
N CYS A 32 -4.02 8.37 7.52
CA CYS A 32 -4.89 7.65 6.57
C CYS A 32 -5.67 6.48 7.20
N GLY A 33 -5.46 6.20 8.49
CA GLY A 33 -6.07 5.05 9.19
C GLY A 33 -5.25 3.75 9.12
N ALA A 34 -4.21 3.69 8.28
CA ALA A 34 -3.30 2.54 8.22
C ALA A 34 -2.10 2.72 9.18
N PRO A 35 -1.56 1.64 9.79
CA PRO A 35 -0.48 1.73 10.79
C PRO A 35 0.91 2.05 10.22
N SER A 36 1.07 2.07 8.89
CA SER A 36 2.31 2.48 8.20
C SER A 36 1.99 2.86 6.74
N CYS A 37 2.89 3.57 6.08
CA CYS A 37 2.79 3.86 4.64
C CYS A 37 2.74 2.56 3.83
N ARG A 38 3.50 1.53 4.22
CA ARG A 38 3.43 0.22 3.57
C ARG A 38 2.08 -0.47 3.76
N ALA A 39 1.44 -0.29 4.92
CA ALA A 39 0.10 -0.81 5.16
C ALA A 39 -0.94 -0.12 4.26
N LEU A 40 -0.89 1.21 4.13
CA LEU A 40 -1.75 1.93 3.17
C LEU A 40 -1.50 1.43 1.72
N ALA A 41 -0.24 1.24 1.32
CA ALA A 41 0.09 0.69 0.01
C ALA A 41 -0.50 -0.71 -0.21
N GLU A 42 -0.53 -1.54 0.82
CA GLU A 42 -1.20 -2.84 0.77
C GLU A 42 -2.72 -2.72 0.64
N ASP A 43 -3.34 -1.82 1.41
CA ASP A 43 -4.78 -1.56 1.34
C ASP A 43 -5.18 -1.10 -0.07
N ILE A 44 -4.39 -0.25 -0.71
CA ILE A 44 -4.60 0.19 -2.09
C ILE A 44 -4.56 -1.00 -3.07
N VAL A 45 -3.52 -1.84 -3.01
CA VAL A 45 -3.39 -3.02 -3.89
C VAL A 45 -4.52 -4.04 -3.67
N ARG A 46 -5.08 -4.08 -2.46
CA ARG A 46 -6.22 -4.94 -2.11
C ARG A 46 -7.59 -4.30 -2.38
N GLY A 47 -7.63 -3.03 -2.79
CA GLY A 47 -8.87 -2.29 -3.06
C GLY A 47 -9.59 -1.77 -1.82
N TYR A 48 -8.93 -1.73 -0.67
CA TYR A 48 -9.44 -1.19 0.60
C TYR A 48 -9.07 0.26 0.87
N GLY A 49 -8.19 0.84 0.05
CA GLY A 49 -7.75 2.23 0.19
C GLY A 49 -7.46 2.87 -1.16
N LYS A 50 -7.23 4.17 -1.12
CA LYS A 50 -6.80 4.96 -2.28
C LYS A 50 -5.58 5.77 -1.91
N ILE A 51 -4.81 6.13 -2.92
CA ILE A 51 -3.56 6.85 -2.73
C ILE A 51 -3.82 8.30 -2.24
N GLU A 52 -5.01 8.85 -2.49
CA GLU A 52 -5.50 10.13 -1.99
C GLU A 52 -5.82 10.13 -0.49
N ASP A 53 -5.92 8.95 0.15
CA ASP A 53 -6.13 8.87 1.60
C ASP A 53 -4.90 9.37 2.39
N CYS A 54 -3.74 9.49 1.73
CA CYS A 54 -2.55 10.09 2.31
C CYS A 54 -2.56 11.61 2.13
N ILE A 55 -2.86 12.35 3.20
CA ILE A 55 -2.88 13.82 3.21
C ILE A 55 -1.51 14.49 3.02
N PHE A 56 -0.42 13.72 3.08
CA PHE A 56 0.96 14.21 2.94
C PHE A 56 1.52 13.94 1.54
N ARG A 57 0.70 13.40 0.64
CA ARG A 57 1.07 13.16 -0.75
C ARG A 57 0.76 14.42 -1.56
N ASP A 58 1.67 15.38 -1.48
CA ASP A 58 1.77 16.52 -2.39
C ASP A 58 2.97 16.33 -3.35
#